data_AF-A0A951LE60-F1
#
_entry.id   AF-A0A951LE60-F1
#
_cell.length_a   1.000
_cell.length_b   1.000
_cell.length_c   1.000
_cell.angle_alpha   90.00
_cell.angle_beta   90.00
_cell.angle_gamma   90.00
#
_symmetry.space_group_name_H-M   'P 1'
#
loop_
_entity.id
_entity.type
_entity.pdbx_description
1 polymer ?
#
loop_
_entity_poly.entity_id
_entity_poly.type
_entity_poly.pdbx_seq_one_letter_code
_entity_poly.pdbx_strand_id
1 'polypeptide(L)' 'LELALRSAELMHRYRDHPMDLADATLLAVAEARDLRTVFTLDEHFSAYRLATRRYLHVLPN' A
#
# COMPACT_ATOMS: atom_id res chain seq x y z
N LEU A 1 9.33 14.13 -2.02
CA LEU A 1 8.80 14.56 -0.70
C LEU A 1 7.37 14.07 -0.50
N GLU A 2 6.46 14.31 -1.45
CA GLU A 2 5.05 13.89 -1.38
C GLU A 2 4.85 12.39 -1.10
N LEU A 3 5.50 11.50 -1.86
CA LEU A 3 5.40 10.04 -1.63
C LEU A 3 5.91 9.62 -0.24
N ALA A 4 6.93 10.29 0.31
CA ALA A 4 7.46 9.98 1.63
C ALA A 4 6.49 10.40 2.74
N LEU A 5 5.88 11.59 2.60
CA LEU A 5 4.81 12.04 3.50
C LEU A 5 3.61 11.09 3.44
N ARG A 6 3.23 10.68 2.22
CA ARG A 6 2.14 9.73 2.03
C ARG A 6 2.44 8.36 2.65
N SER A 7 3.68 7.89 2.53
CA SER A 7 4.11 6.66 3.18
C SER A 7 4.00 6.76 4.71
N ALA A 8 4.44 7.88 5.30
CA ALA A 8 4.31 8.11 6.74
C ALA A 8 2.84 8.16 7.20
N GLU A 9 1.94 8.77 6.42
CA GLU A 9 0.49 8.74 6.71
C GLU A 9 -0.09 7.33 6.66
N LEU A 10 0.33 6.52 5.69
CA LEU A 10 -0.10 5.13 5.56
C LEU A 10 0.39 4.29 6.73
N MET A 11 1.66 4.41 7.10
CA MET A 11 2.21 3.75 8.30
C MET A 11 1.44 4.15 9.56
N HIS A 12 1.04 5.42 9.69
CA HIS A 12 0.21 5.86 10.80
C HIS A 12 -1.21 5.26 10.75
N ARG A 13 -1.84 5.22 9.58
CA ARG A 13 -3.18 4.64 9.38
C ARG A 13 -3.22 3.15 9.72
N TYR A 14 -2.20 2.41 9.32
CA TYR A 14 -2.10 0.96 9.49
C TYR A 14 -1.26 0.57 10.72
N ARG A 15 -1.03 1.48 11.67
CA ARG A 15 -0.17 1.25 12.85
C ARG A 15 -0.55 0.04 13.72
N ASP A 16 -1.80 -0.39 13.66
CA ASP A 16 -2.32 -1.56 14.40
C ASP A 16 -2.40 -2.84 13.53
N HIS A 17 -1.93 -2.76 12.28
CA HIS A 17 -1.81 -3.84 11.32
C HIS A 17 -0.34 -3.98 10.91
N PRO A 18 0.09 -5.12 10.34
CA PRO A 18 1.37 -5.19 9.65
C PRO A 18 1.39 -4.07 8.60
N MET A 19 2.39 -3.20 8.65
CA MET A 19 2.76 -2.27 7.59
C MET A 19 4.16 -1.76 7.91
N ASP A 20 5.11 -2.05 7.03
CA ASP A 20 6.44 -1.48 7.12
C ASP A 20 6.63 -0.32 6.13
N LEU A 21 7.85 0.22 6.07
CA LEU A 21 8.19 1.29 5.15
C LEU A 21 8.08 0.85 3.68
N ALA A 22 8.42 -0.40 3.37
CA ALA A 22 8.34 -0.91 2.00
C ALA A 22 6.88 -0.98 1.53
N ASP A 23 5.99 -1.53 2.36
CA ASP A 23 4.55 -1.60 2.10
C ASP A 23 3.95 -0.23 1.85
N ALA A 24 4.24 0.73 2.74
CA ALA A 24 3.74 2.08 2.66
C ALA A 24 4.21 2.80 1.40
N THR A 25 5.47 2.58 1.00
CA THR A 25 6.02 3.19 -0.23
C THR A 25 5.40 2.59 -1.50
N LEU A 26 5.18 1.28 -1.54
CA LEU A 26 4.51 0.61 -2.65
C LEU A 26 3.06 1.08 -2.79
N LEU A 27 2.32 1.18 -1.69
CA LEU A 27 0.95 1.67 -1.69
C LEU A 27 0.87 3.15 -2.08
N ALA A 28 1.79 3.99 -1.60
CA ALA A 28 1.87 5.39 -2.00
C ALA A 28 2.15 5.56 -3.51
N VAL A 29 3.05 4.75 -4.07
CA VAL A 29 3.31 4.74 -5.53
C VAL A 29 2.07 4.25 -6.29
N ALA A 30 1.39 3.22 -5.78
CA ALA A 30 0.19 2.71 -6.42
C ALA A 30 -0.93 3.77 -6.49
N GLU A 31 -1.15 4.49 -5.40
CA GLU A 31 -2.10 5.61 -5.36
C GLU A 31 -1.70 6.75 -6.32
N ALA A 32 -0.43 7.18 -6.30
CA ALA A 32 0.05 8.29 -7.12
C ALA A 32 0.03 8.01 -8.62
N ARG A 33 0.01 6.73 -9.02
CA ARG A 33 0.07 6.28 -10.42
C ARG A 33 -1.20 5.57 -10.90
N ASP A 34 -2.27 5.57 -10.10
CA ASP A 34 -3.50 4.77 -10.31
C ASP A 34 -3.20 3.30 -10.67
N LEU A 35 -2.19 2.71 -10.04
CA LEU A 35 -1.91 1.29 -10.15
C LEU A 35 -2.81 0.53 -9.20
N ARG A 36 -3.31 -0.60 -9.67
CA ARG A 36 -4.26 -1.45 -8.91
C ARG A 36 -3.74 -2.85 -8.67
N THR A 37 -2.55 -3.16 -9.17
CA THR A 37 -1.94 -4.48 -9.08
C THR A 37 -0.58 -4.35 -8.40
N VAL A 38 -0.31 -5.25 -7.47
CA VAL A 38 1.00 -5.43 -6.85
C VAL A 38 1.44 -6.87 -7.07
N PHE A 39 2.71 -7.07 -7.40
CA PHE A 39 3.30 -8.40 -7.50
C PHE A 39 4.17 -8.63 -6.27
N THR A 40 3.70 -9.48 -5.35
CA THR A 40 4.36 -9.76 -4.08
C THR A 40 3.91 -11.12 -3.54
N LEU A 41 4.76 -11.76 -2.73
CA LEU A 41 4.41 -12.97 -1.98
C LEU A 41 3.87 -12.66 -0.58
N ASP A 42 3.87 -11.38 -0.18
CA ASP A 42 3.36 -10.96 1.13
C ASP A 42 1.83 -10.89 1.11
N GLU A 43 1.20 -11.79 1.87
CA GLU A 43 -0.26 -11.90 1.98
C GLU A 43 -0.92 -10.68 2.65
N HIS A 44 -0.18 -9.88 3.43
CA HIS A 44 -0.72 -8.70 4.11
C HIS A 44 -1.20 -7.62 3.12
N PHE A 45 -0.67 -7.60 1.89
CA PHE A 45 -1.10 -6.65 0.85
C PHE A 45 -2.58 -6.77 0.49
N SER A 46 -3.20 -7.94 0.73
CA SER A 46 -4.64 -8.16 0.53
C SER A 46 -5.51 -7.31 1.48
N ALA A 47 -4.96 -6.88 2.64
CA ALA A 47 -5.65 -6.04 3.61
C ALA A 47 -5.54 -4.52 3.30
N TYR A 48 -4.58 -4.12 2.48
CA TYR A 48 -4.34 -2.72 2.17
C TYR A 48 -5.31 -2.17 1.13
N ARG A 49 -5.67 -0.89 1.28
CA ARG A 49 -6.64 -0.20 0.43
C ARG A 49 -6.04 1.07 -0.12
N LEU A 50 -6.24 1.28 -1.42
CA LEU A 50 -5.98 2.54 -2.10
C LEU A 50 -6.89 3.64 -1.52
N ALA A 51 -6.50 4.90 -1.71
CA ALA A 51 -7.30 6.08 -1.36
C ALA A 51 -8.73 6.03 -1.91
N THR A 52 -8.92 5.36 -3.05
CA THR A 52 -10.22 5.08 -3.69
C THR A 52 -11.07 4.04 -2.97
N ARG A 53 -10.65 3.57 -1.79
CA ARG A 53 -11.30 2.52 -0.98
C ARG A 53 -11.30 1.13 -1.61
N ARG A 54 -10.63 0.94 -2.75
CA ARG A 54 -10.43 -0.35 -3.43
C ARG A 54 -9.22 -1.09 -2.87
N TYR A 55 -9.28 -2.41 -2.85
CA TYR A 55 -8.13 -3.26 -2.53
C TYR A 55 -7.17 -3.36 -3.72
N LEU A 56 -5.91 -3.68 -3.42
CA LEU A 56 -4.94 -4.06 -4.44
C LEU A 56 -5.26 -5.46 -4.97
N HIS A 57 -5.09 -5.66 -6.27
CA HIS A 57 -5.01 -6.98 -6.87
C HIS A 57 -3.60 -7.53 -6.64
N VAL A 58 -3.48 -8.54 -5.79
CA VAL A 58 -2.19 -9.14 -5.43
C VAL A 58 -1.93 -10.31 -6.38
N LEU A 59 -0.78 -10.29 -7.05
CA LEU A 59 -0.26 -11.37 -7.86
C LEU A 59 0.98 -11.97 -7.19
N PRO A 60 1.32 -13.25 -7.41
CA PRO A 60 0.70 -14.18 -8.35
C PRO A 60 -0.50 -14.97 -7.80
N ASN A 61 -0.93 -14.71 -6.56
CA ASN A 61 -1.97 -15.48 -5.89
C ASN A 61 -3.35 -15.41 -6.57
#